data_AF-A0A9E4ZSC8-F1
#
_entry.id   AF-A0A9E4ZSC8-F1
#
_cell.length_a   1.000
_cell.length_b   1.000
_cell.length_c   1.000
_cell.angle_alpha   90.00
_cell.angle_beta   90.00
_cell.angle_gamma   90.00
#
_symmetry.space_group_name_H-M   'P 1'
#
loop_
_entity.id
_entity.type
_entity.pdbx_description
1 polymer ?
#
loop_
_entity_poly.entity_id
_entity_poly.type
_entity_poly.pdbx_seq_one_letter_code
_entity_poly.pdbx_strand_id
1 'polypeptide(L)'
;MVIKRGIVYEAIISMLDQGHPYATPVGFQINDDKLVVRFYKGYRTHELLEKTLNPVLNITRDPAVFFKAAFKAETGGLSLEDFIVDEVRGLVYLKNAEAHLVLKLKDIEDHEDYSLFRYEVLEERVNQLETLEPYTRCYSSLIELIIYASKVKAWRNLTSSERTEVLRGVESSTTTALKTCRDSSYMNLLRDLRELIESWLEQ
;
A
#
# COMPACT_ATOMS: atom_id res chain seq x y z
N MET A 1 0.54 -4.19 -16.44
CA MET A 1 0.01 -3.50 -15.24
C MET A 1 0.27 -1.99 -15.36
N VAL A 2 -0.48 -1.15 -14.66
CA VAL A 2 -0.27 0.31 -14.59
C VAL A 2 0.09 0.68 -13.16
N ILE A 3 1.32 1.16 -12.96
CA ILE A 3 1.81 1.68 -11.68
C ILE A 3 2.27 3.11 -11.93
N LYS A 4 1.60 4.10 -11.33
CA LYS A 4 1.92 5.52 -11.51
C LYS A 4 3.03 5.95 -10.55
N ARG A 5 3.90 6.85 -11.03
CA ARG A 5 4.89 7.48 -10.15
C ARG A 5 4.20 8.36 -9.13
N GLY A 6 4.82 8.48 -7.95
CA GLY A 6 4.28 9.29 -6.87
C GLY A 6 3.00 8.73 -6.24
N ILE A 7 2.60 7.48 -6.54
CA ILE A 7 1.48 6.84 -5.84
C ILE A 7 2.00 5.67 -5.03
N VAL A 8 1.57 5.60 -3.77
CA VAL A 8 1.82 4.44 -2.90
C VAL A 8 0.70 3.44 -3.10
N TYR A 9 1.06 2.24 -3.50
CA TYR A 9 0.18 1.10 -3.73
C TYR A 9 0.36 0.05 -2.64
N GLU A 10 -0.67 -0.76 -2.43
CA GLU A 10 -0.68 -1.84 -1.44
C GLU A 10 -0.57 -3.19 -2.15
N ALA A 11 0.25 -4.08 -1.60
CA ALA A 11 0.45 -5.43 -2.10
C ALA A 11 0.83 -6.38 -0.96
N ILE A 12 1.01 -7.66 -1.29
CA ILE A 12 1.58 -8.65 -0.40
C ILE A 12 2.98 -8.99 -0.89
N ILE A 13 4.02 -8.78 -0.07
CA ILE A 13 5.36 -9.28 -0.38
C ILE A 13 5.52 -10.69 0.19
N SER A 14 6.07 -11.61 -0.59
CA SER A 14 6.34 -12.98 -0.18
C SER A 14 7.74 -13.43 -0.51
N MET A 15 8.23 -14.37 0.31
CA MET A 15 9.59 -14.89 0.30
C MET A 15 9.65 -16.21 1.09
N LEU A 16 10.78 -16.88 1.05
CA LEU A 16 11.03 -18.04 1.91
C LEU A 16 11.63 -17.61 3.24
N ASP A 17 11.07 -18.13 4.33
CA ASP A 17 11.64 -18.11 5.66
C ASP A 17 11.97 -19.55 6.07
N GLN A 18 13.27 -19.89 6.12
CA GLN A 18 13.74 -21.24 6.46
C GLN A 18 13.03 -22.35 5.65
N GLY A 19 12.88 -22.12 4.34
CA GLY A 19 12.20 -23.05 3.42
C GLY A 19 10.67 -23.00 3.43
N HIS A 20 10.05 -22.20 4.29
CA HIS A 20 8.60 -22.06 4.37
C HIS A 20 8.14 -20.74 3.73
N PRO A 21 7.00 -20.72 3.03
CA PRO A 21 6.39 -19.48 2.56
C PRO A 21 6.11 -18.49 3.68
N TYR A 22 6.59 -17.27 3.51
CA TYR A 22 6.26 -16.13 4.35
C TYR A 22 5.68 -15.01 3.48
N ALA A 23 4.64 -14.34 3.97
CA ALA A 23 4.02 -13.23 3.27
C ALA A 23 3.57 -12.14 4.24
N THR A 24 3.64 -10.87 3.84
CA THR A 24 3.10 -9.76 4.64
C THR A 24 2.61 -8.62 3.75
N PRO A 25 1.63 -7.82 4.20
CA PRO A 25 1.26 -6.60 3.51
C PRO A 25 2.40 -5.60 3.45
N VAL A 26 2.38 -4.80 2.38
CA VAL A 26 3.39 -3.79 2.14
C VAL A 26 2.85 -2.64 1.30
N GLY A 27 3.31 -1.43 1.62
CA GLY A 27 3.18 -0.27 0.76
C GLY A 27 4.41 -0.15 -0.16
N PHE A 28 4.19 0.00 -1.46
CA PHE A 28 5.26 0.19 -2.44
C PHE A 28 4.97 1.37 -3.36
N GLN A 29 6.00 1.94 -3.96
CA GLN A 29 5.88 2.99 -4.96
C GLN A 29 7.00 2.89 -5.99
N ILE A 30 6.85 3.53 -7.14
CA ILE A 30 7.95 3.73 -8.08
C ILE A 30 8.60 5.09 -7.80
N ASN A 31 9.90 5.07 -7.51
CA ASN A 31 10.74 6.26 -7.39
C ASN A 31 12.01 6.07 -8.22
N ASP A 32 12.36 7.03 -9.07
CA ASP A 32 13.52 6.97 -9.97
C ASP A 32 13.68 5.62 -10.70
N ASP A 33 12.58 5.12 -11.27
CA ASP A 33 12.50 3.84 -12.00
C ASP A 33 12.74 2.58 -11.15
N LYS A 34 12.89 2.74 -9.83
CA LYS A 34 13.00 1.63 -8.88
C LYS A 34 11.70 1.45 -8.12
N LEU A 35 11.36 0.19 -7.85
CA LEU A 35 10.31 -0.14 -6.90
C LEU A 35 10.87 0.03 -5.49
N VAL A 36 10.24 0.89 -4.69
CA VAL A 36 10.69 1.22 -3.35
C VAL A 36 9.67 0.76 -2.34
N VAL A 37 10.17 0.11 -1.30
CA VAL A 37 9.40 -0.38 -0.17
C VAL A 37 10.02 0.11 1.12
N ARG A 38 9.18 0.59 2.05
CA ARG A 38 9.60 1.02 3.39
C ARG A 38 9.23 -0.04 4.42
N PHE A 39 10.21 -0.49 5.22
CA PHE A 39 9.97 -1.35 6.37
C PHE A 39 10.60 -0.79 7.64
N TYR A 40 9.85 -0.85 8.74
CA TYR A 40 10.35 -0.51 10.07
C TYR A 40 11.27 -1.60 10.59
N LYS A 41 12.30 -1.19 11.32
CA LYS A 41 13.23 -2.10 12.00
C LYS A 41 12.55 -2.81 13.17
N GLY A 42 13.12 -3.94 13.59
CA GLY A 42 12.61 -4.75 14.70
C GLY A 42 11.45 -5.69 14.32
N TYR A 43 11.03 -5.71 13.05
CA TYR A 43 10.05 -6.67 12.55
C TYR A 43 10.72 -7.78 11.74
N ARG A 44 10.17 -9.00 11.85
CA ARG A 44 10.65 -10.19 11.14
C ARG A 44 10.82 -9.97 9.63
N THR A 45 9.90 -9.23 9.00
CA THR A 45 9.96 -8.95 7.56
C THR A 45 11.21 -8.17 7.17
N HIS A 46 11.64 -7.21 8.00
CA HIS A 46 12.84 -6.42 7.73
C HIS A 46 14.08 -7.33 7.70
N GLU A 47 14.26 -8.17 8.72
CA GLU A 47 15.35 -9.16 8.78
C GLU A 47 15.35 -10.15 7.61
N LEU A 48 14.17 -10.54 7.15
CA LEU A 48 14.03 -11.46 6.02
C LEU A 48 14.40 -10.79 4.72
N LEU A 49 13.99 -9.54 4.50
CA LEU A 49 14.28 -8.83 3.25
C LEU A 49 15.76 -8.48 3.10
N GLU A 50 16.48 -8.24 4.19
CA GLU A 50 17.94 -8.08 4.14
C GLU A 50 18.66 -9.34 3.63
N LYS A 51 18.06 -10.52 3.85
CA LYS A 51 18.62 -11.83 3.47
C LYS A 51 18.03 -12.38 2.17
N THR A 52 16.88 -11.85 1.75
CA THR A 52 16.14 -12.33 0.58
C THR A 52 16.59 -11.58 -0.66
N LEU A 53 17.25 -12.28 -1.58
CA LEU A 53 17.72 -11.69 -2.84
C LEU A 53 16.57 -11.26 -3.76
N ASN A 54 15.57 -12.15 -3.91
CA ASN A 54 14.48 -11.98 -4.88
C ASN A 54 13.10 -12.24 -4.24
N PRO A 55 12.55 -11.29 -3.47
CA PRO A 55 11.17 -11.41 -3.00
C PRO A 55 10.19 -11.24 -4.17
N VAL A 56 8.96 -11.73 -3.99
CA VAL A 56 7.88 -11.56 -4.96
C VAL A 56 6.86 -10.59 -4.39
N LEU A 57 6.48 -9.59 -5.17
CA LEU A 57 5.34 -8.72 -4.86
C LEU A 57 4.09 -9.27 -5.54
N ASN A 58 3.07 -9.57 -4.75
CA ASN A 58 1.81 -10.13 -5.20
C ASN A 58 0.74 -9.05 -5.15
N ILE A 59 0.21 -8.70 -6.32
CA ILE A 59 -0.86 -7.72 -6.46
C ILE A 59 -2.18 -8.43 -6.26
N THR A 60 -2.91 -8.04 -5.23
CA THR A 60 -4.25 -8.50 -4.95
C THR A 60 -5.05 -7.35 -4.35
N ARG A 61 -6.35 -7.30 -4.64
CA ARG A 61 -7.31 -6.39 -4.02
C ARG A 61 -8.18 -7.10 -2.98
N ASP A 62 -7.94 -8.38 -2.70
CA ASP A 62 -8.71 -9.14 -1.71
C ASP A 62 -8.31 -8.78 -0.27
N PRO A 63 -9.15 -8.07 0.50
CA PRO A 63 -8.83 -7.69 1.87
C PRO A 63 -8.68 -8.89 2.81
N ALA A 64 -9.27 -10.05 2.50
CA ALA A 64 -9.12 -11.25 3.33
C ALA A 64 -7.67 -11.76 3.30
N VAL A 65 -6.98 -11.62 2.16
CA VAL A 65 -5.55 -11.96 2.05
C VAL A 65 -4.73 -10.99 2.90
N PHE A 66 -5.00 -9.69 2.83
CA PHE A 66 -4.32 -8.70 3.67
C PHE A 66 -4.49 -8.98 5.16
N PHE A 67 -5.73 -9.31 5.57
CA PHE A 67 -6.04 -9.66 6.96
C PHE A 67 -5.26 -10.88 7.44
N LYS A 68 -5.30 -12.00 6.71
CA LYS A 68 -4.56 -13.22 7.04
C LYS A 68 -3.04 -12.99 7.05
N ALA A 69 -2.53 -12.24 6.08
CA ALA A 69 -1.10 -11.97 5.98
C ALA A 69 -0.58 -11.02 7.07
N ALA A 70 -1.38 -10.05 7.54
CA ALA A 70 -1.00 -9.15 8.64
C ALA A 70 -1.11 -9.83 10.01
N PHE A 71 -2.24 -10.49 10.29
CA PHE A 71 -2.61 -10.99 11.61
C PHE A 71 -2.41 -12.51 11.69
N LYS A 72 -1.16 -12.94 11.44
CA LYS A 72 -0.80 -14.36 11.34
C LYS A 72 -1.07 -15.12 12.65
N ALA A 73 -0.82 -14.49 13.79
CA ALA A 73 -0.99 -15.10 15.10
C ALA A 73 -2.47 -15.36 15.43
N GLU A 74 -3.35 -14.49 14.94
CA GLU A 74 -4.79 -14.51 15.21
C GLU A 74 -5.57 -15.37 14.21
N THR A 75 -5.11 -15.43 12.97
CA THR A 75 -5.83 -16.10 11.86
C THR A 75 -5.25 -17.47 11.50
N GLY A 76 -4.08 -17.82 12.02
CA GLY A 76 -3.28 -18.94 11.51
C GLY A 76 -2.53 -18.60 10.22
N GLY A 77 -2.65 -17.37 9.71
CA GLY A 77 -1.95 -16.89 8.52
C GLY A 77 -2.53 -17.41 7.21
N LEU A 78 -1.73 -17.31 6.14
CA LEU A 78 -1.99 -17.97 4.87
C LEU A 78 -1.47 -19.42 4.95
N SER A 79 -2.24 -20.36 4.44
CA SER A 79 -1.90 -21.77 4.39
C SER A 79 -0.96 -22.08 3.21
N LEU A 80 -0.34 -23.26 3.21
CA LEU A 80 0.51 -23.68 2.09
C LEU A 80 -0.24 -23.73 0.75
N GLU A 81 -1.55 -23.99 0.76
CA GLU A 81 -2.39 -24.04 -0.44
C GLU A 81 -2.62 -22.67 -1.08
N ASP A 82 -2.41 -21.60 -0.32
CA ASP A 82 -2.49 -20.22 -0.80
C ASP A 82 -1.25 -19.83 -1.63
N PHE A 83 -0.18 -20.65 -1.60
CA PHE A 83 1.09 -20.36 -2.25
C PHE A 83 1.40 -21.31 -3.42
N ILE A 84 2.19 -20.79 -4.36
CA ILE A 84 2.95 -21.56 -5.34
C ILE A 84 4.42 -21.33 -5.03
N VAL A 85 5.16 -22.39 -4.74
CA VAL A 85 6.58 -22.32 -4.37
C VAL A 85 7.43 -22.85 -5.53
N ASP A 86 8.33 -22.02 -6.02
CA ASP A 86 9.40 -22.41 -6.94
C ASP A 86 10.67 -22.61 -6.11
N GLU A 87 10.90 -23.84 -5.66
CA GLU A 87 12.06 -24.18 -4.82
C GLU A 87 13.39 -23.98 -5.54
N VAL A 88 13.42 -24.15 -6.87
CA VAL A 88 14.63 -24.01 -7.69
C VAL A 88 15.08 -22.55 -7.73
N ARG A 89 14.13 -21.63 -7.92
CA ARG A 89 14.42 -20.18 -7.95
C ARG A 89 14.32 -19.51 -6.58
N GLY A 90 13.82 -20.22 -5.56
CA GLY A 90 13.55 -19.69 -4.23
C GLY A 90 12.44 -18.64 -4.21
N LEU A 91 11.45 -18.76 -5.10
CA LEU A 91 10.37 -17.77 -5.27
C LEU A 91 9.06 -18.29 -4.68
N VAL A 92 8.31 -17.41 -4.03
CA VAL A 92 7.01 -17.72 -3.42
C VAL A 92 5.98 -16.80 -4.02
N TYR A 93 4.97 -17.35 -4.67
CA TYR A 93 3.87 -16.61 -5.28
C TYR A 93 2.57 -16.88 -4.52
N LEU A 94 1.71 -15.88 -4.41
CA LEU A 94 0.33 -16.08 -3.96
C LEU A 94 -0.50 -16.59 -5.13
N LYS A 95 -1.12 -17.77 -4.97
CA LYS A 95 -1.80 -18.51 -6.05
C LYS A 95 -2.90 -17.70 -6.75
N ASN A 96 -3.69 -16.93 -5.99
CA ASN A 96 -4.84 -16.19 -6.49
C ASN A 96 -4.57 -14.67 -6.63
N ALA A 97 -3.31 -14.25 -6.70
CA ALA A 97 -3.00 -12.85 -6.97
C ALA A 97 -3.34 -12.47 -8.43
N GLU A 98 -3.75 -11.22 -8.62
CA GLU A 98 -4.06 -10.64 -9.94
C GLU A 98 -2.79 -10.44 -10.77
N ALA A 99 -1.65 -10.19 -10.11
CA ALA A 99 -0.33 -10.16 -10.74
C ALA A 99 0.80 -10.47 -9.76
N HIS A 100 1.97 -10.77 -10.32
CA HIS A 100 3.21 -11.04 -9.61
C HIS A 100 4.34 -10.20 -10.20
N LEU A 101 5.15 -9.58 -9.33
CA LEU A 101 6.42 -8.97 -9.70
C LEU A 101 7.55 -9.71 -8.98
N VAL A 102 8.45 -10.32 -9.74
CA VAL A 102 9.70 -10.85 -9.18
C VAL A 102 10.67 -9.69 -9.05
N LEU A 103 11.12 -9.43 -7.83
CA LEU A 103 11.98 -8.30 -7.52
C LEU A 103 13.45 -8.75 -7.42
N LYS A 104 14.36 -7.83 -7.66
CA LYS A 104 15.79 -7.98 -7.37
C LYS A 104 16.25 -6.81 -6.51
N LEU A 105 16.74 -7.11 -5.31
CA LEU A 105 17.27 -6.08 -4.43
C LEU A 105 18.47 -5.37 -5.08
N LYS A 106 18.45 -4.04 -5.08
CA LYS A 106 19.52 -3.20 -5.63
C LYS A 106 20.28 -2.46 -4.56
N ASP A 107 19.55 -1.85 -3.65
CA ASP A 107 20.12 -1.09 -2.55
C ASP A 107 19.15 -1.04 -1.38
N ILE A 108 19.74 -0.87 -0.19
CA ILE A 108 19.02 -0.60 1.04
C ILE A 108 19.53 0.76 1.52
N GLU A 109 18.63 1.72 1.63
CA GLU A 109 18.91 2.98 2.32
C GLU A 109 18.43 2.87 3.76
N ASP A 110 19.38 2.96 4.68
CA ASP A 110 19.12 2.78 6.09
C ASP A 110 18.83 4.12 6.79
N HIS A 111 17.76 4.16 7.56
CA HIS A 111 17.43 5.27 8.45
C HIS A 111 17.31 4.76 9.89
N GLU A 112 17.19 5.67 10.86
CA GLU A 112 17.16 5.30 12.29
C GLU A 112 16.11 4.21 12.61
N ASP A 113 14.85 4.44 12.23
CA ASP A 113 13.73 3.54 12.57
C ASP A 113 13.26 2.61 11.44
N TYR A 114 13.75 2.84 10.23
CA TYR A 114 13.26 2.14 9.03
C TYR A 114 14.33 2.05 7.96
N SER A 115 14.14 1.16 6.99
CA SER A 115 14.98 1.12 5.79
C SER A 115 14.11 1.18 4.55
N LEU A 116 14.64 1.81 3.49
CA LEU A 116 14.06 1.80 2.15
C LEU A 116 14.76 0.75 1.32
N PHE A 117 14.01 -0.30 0.97
CA PHE A 117 14.48 -1.34 0.07
C PHE A 117 14.13 -0.94 -1.35
N ARG A 118 15.14 -0.81 -2.20
CA ARG A 118 14.95 -0.47 -3.61
C ARG A 118 15.20 -1.70 -4.49
N TYR A 119 14.28 -1.94 -5.40
CA TYR A 119 14.25 -3.11 -6.25
C TYR A 119 14.17 -2.74 -7.72
N GLU A 120 14.78 -3.59 -8.55
CA GLU A 120 14.45 -3.71 -9.97
C GLU A 120 13.38 -4.81 -10.14
N VAL A 121 12.46 -4.61 -11.09
CA VAL A 121 11.49 -5.64 -11.47
C VAL A 121 12.14 -6.54 -12.53
N LEU A 122 12.37 -7.80 -12.19
CA LEU A 122 12.95 -8.79 -13.11
C LEU A 122 11.90 -9.40 -14.04
N GLU A 123 10.71 -9.63 -13.51
CA GLU A 123 9.65 -10.35 -14.20
C GLU A 123 8.30 -9.81 -13.74
N GLU A 124 7.40 -9.54 -14.70
CA GLU A 124 6.01 -9.20 -14.46
C GLU A 124 5.12 -10.31 -15.03
N ARG A 125 4.21 -10.83 -14.21
CA ARG A 125 3.16 -11.77 -14.63
C ARG A 125 1.81 -11.19 -14.26
N VAL A 126 0.95 -10.94 -15.24
CA VAL A 126 -0.42 -10.50 -15.01
C VAL A 126 -1.34 -11.66 -15.32
N ASN A 127 -2.15 -12.08 -14.34
CA ASN A 127 -3.00 -13.26 -14.44
C ASN A 127 -4.39 -12.94 -15.00
N GLN A 128 -4.75 -11.65 -15.12
CA GLN A 128 -6.01 -11.18 -15.69
C GLN A 128 -5.80 -10.49 -17.05
N LEU A 129 -6.80 -10.56 -17.93
CA LEU A 129 -6.74 -10.01 -19.30
C LEU A 129 -6.93 -8.48 -19.36
N GLU A 130 -7.32 -7.85 -18.26
CA GLU A 130 -7.59 -6.41 -18.19
C GLU A 130 -6.39 -5.60 -17.68
N THR A 131 -6.46 -4.28 -17.89
CA THR A 131 -5.47 -3.36 -17.35
C THR A 131 -5.57 -3.35 -15.81
N LEU A 132 -4.59 -3.95 -15.14
CA LEU A 132 -4.50 -3.97 -13.69
C LEU A 132 -3.78 -2.74 -13.16
N GLU A 133 -4.42 -1.99 -12.26
CA GLU A 133 -3.78 -1.00 -11.38
C GLU A 133 -3.89 -1.51 -9.93
N PRO A 134 -2.79 -1.67 -9.17
CA PRO A 134 -2.85 -2.12 -7.78
C PRO A 134 -3.73 -1.21 -6.91
N TYR A 135 -4.24 -1.73 -5.79
CA TYR A 135 -5.00 -0.90 -4.85
C TYR A 135 -4.11 0.20 -4.28
N THR A 136 -4.65 1.41 -4.16
CA THR A 136 -3.98 2.52 -3.47
C THR A 136 -4.93 3.19 -2.51
N ARG A 137 -4.40 3.56 -1.34
CA ARG A 137 -5.12 4.41 -0.38
C ARG A 137 -5.19 5.87 -0.82
N CYS A 138 -4.45 6.28 -1.86
CA CYS A 138 -4.52 7.63 -2.39
C CYS A 138 -5.93 7.95 -2.91
N TYR A 139 -6.48 7.07 -3.75
CA TYR A 139 -7.78 7.32 -4.36
C TYR A 139 -8.90 7.24 -3.34
N SER A 140 -8.88 6.23 -2.47
CA SER A 140 -9.90 6.11 -1.42
C SER A 140 -9.86 7.28 -0.44
N SER A 141 -8.69 7.78 -0.03
CA SER A 141 -8.62 8.93 0.88
C SER A 141 -9.08 10.24 0.22
N LEU A 142 -8.81 10.45 -1.06
CA LEU A 142 -9.33 11.62 -1.79
C LEU A 142 -10.86 11.56 -1.93
N ILE A 143 -11.41 10.39 -2.24
CA ILE A 143 -12.87 10.20 -2.31
C ILE A 143 -13.51 10.44 -0.94
N GLU A 144 -12.95 9.87 0.13
CA GLU A 144 -13.43 10.12 1.49
C GLU A 144 -13.35 11.60 1.87
N LEU A 145 -12.26 12.29 1.52
CA LEU A 145 -12.12 13.72 1.76
C LEU A 145 -13.22 14.51 1.02
N ILE A 146 -13.56 14.16 -0.22
CA ILE A 146 -14.66 14.79 -0.98
C ILE A 146 -15.99 14.56 -0.27
N ILE A 147 -16.25 13.34 0.22
CA ILE A 147 -17.47 13.02 0.98
C ILE A 147 -17.55 13.87 2.24
N TYR A 148 -16.46 13.97 3.03
CA TYR A 148 -16.44 14.80 4.23
C TYR A 148 -16.54 16.30 3.90
N ALA A 149 -15.90 16.78 2.84
CA ALA A 149 -16.03 18.15 2.37
C ALA A 149 -17.50 18.50 2.06
N SER A 150 -18.24 17.59 1.42
CA SER A 150 -19.67 17.78 1.16
C SER A 150 -20.49 17.94 2.44
N LYS A 151 -20.10 17.27 3.53
CA LYS A 151 -20.72 17.43 4.87
C LYS A 151 -20.33 18.75 5.52
N VAL A 152 -19.08 19.20 5.35
CA VAL A 152 -18.64 20.53 5.79
C VAL A 152 -19.48 21.61 5.12
N LYS A 153 -19.83 21.48 3.84
CA LYS A 153 -20.73 22.44 3.17
C LYS A 153 -22.11 22.56 3.85
N ALA A 154 -22.56 21.51 4.55
CA ALA A 154 -23.81 21.48 5.31
C ALA A 154 -23.61 21.78 6.81
N TRP A 155 -22.49 22.41 7.20
CA TRP A 155 -22.02 22.55 8.59
C TRP A 155 -23.09 22.97 9.61
N ARG A 156 -23.89 23.99 9.24
CA ARG A 156 -24.91 24.56 10.13
C ARG A 156 -26.02 23.58 10.49
N ASN A 157 -26.24 22.55 9.67
CA ASN A 157 -27.26 21.52 9.89
C ASN A 157 -26.75 20.34 10.73
N LEU A 158 -25.45 20.28 11.02
CA LEU A 158 -24.84 19.20 11.78
C LEU A 158 -24.91 19.48 13.28
N THR A 159 -25.15 18.43 14.05
CA THR A 159 -24.96 18.39 15.51
C THR A 159 -23.48 18.51 15.89
N SER A 160 -23.18 18.84 17.14
CA SER A 160 -21.79 18.94 17.63
C SER A 160 -21.00 17.64 17.50
N SER A 161 -21.65 16.49 17.69
CA SER A 161 -21.02 15.17 17.51
C SER A 161 -20.68 14.89 16.05
N GLU A 162 -21.62 15.18 15.13
CA GLU A 162 -21.39 14.99 13.69
C GLU A 162 -20.29 15.92 13.17
N ARG A 163 -20.25 17.18 13.64
CA ARG A 163 -19.16 18.12 13.31
C ARG A 163 -17.79 17.57 13.72
N THR A 164 -17.70 16.99 14.92
CA THR A 164 -16.46 16.38 15.41
C THR A 164 -16.05 15.19 14.55
N GLU A 165 -16.99 14.33 14.17
CA GLU A 165 -16.74 13.19 13.30
C GLU A 165 -16.28 13.63 11.90
N VAL A 166 -16.93 14.65 11.33
CA VAL A 166 -16.58 15.22 10.02
C VAL A 166 -15.16 15.78 10.03
N LEU A 167 -14.79 16.57 11.05
CA LEU A 167 -13.44 17.12 11.14
C LEU A 167 -12.37 16.03 11.28
N ARG A 168 -12.63 14.98 12.10
CA ARG A 168 -11.73 13.82 12.18
C ARG A 168 -11.59 13.11 10.83
N GLY A 169 -12.70 12.99 10.09
CA GLY A 169 -12.72 12.44 8.74
C GLY A 169 -11.86 13.24 7.77
N VAL A 170 -12.01 14.57 7.76
CA VAL A 170 -11.18 15.48 6.97
C VAL A 170 -9.70 15.32 7.31
N GLU A 171 -9.35 15.33 8.60
CA GLU A 171 -7.96 15.23 9.06
C GLU A 171 -7.33 13.88 8.69
N SER A 172 -8.03 12.78 8.94
CA SER A 172 -7.56 11.42 8.65
C SER A 172 -7.36 11.19 7.15
N SER A 173 -8.34 11.59 6.34
CA SER A 173 -8.29 11.47 4.88
C SER A 173 -7.17 12.34 4.29
N THR A 174 -7.02 13.58 4.77
CA THR A 174 -5.92 14.48 4.37
C THR A 174 -4.56 13.88 4.71
N THR A 175 -4.39 13.39 5.93
CA THR A 175 -3.13 12.77 6.38
C THR A 175 -2.77 11.55 5.54
N THR A 176 -3.78 10.73 5.18
CA THR A 176 -3.57 9.56 4.33
C THR A 176 -3.20 9.97 2.91
N ALA A 177 -3.94 10.92 2.31
CA ALA A 177 -3.65 11.44 0.98
C ALA A 177 -2.23 12.03 0.88
N LEU A 178 -1.78 12.82 1.86
CA LEU A 178 -0.41 13.36 1.88
C LEU A 178 0.67 12.26 1.87
N LYS A 179 0.38 11.10 2.49
CA LYS A 179 1.33 9.99 2.56
C LYS A 179 1.38 9.18 1.26
N THR A 180 0.25 9.07 0.55
CA THR A 180 0.05 8.11 -0.55
C THR A 180 -0.15 8.73 -1.92
N CYS A 181 -0.59 9.99 -2.01
CA CYS A 181 -0.74 10.79 -3.22
C CYS A 181 0.40 11.81 -3.33
N ARG A 182 1.53 11.42 -3.91
CA ARG A 182 2.67 12.33 -4.18
C ARG A 182 2.76 12.79 -5.62
N ASP A 183 1.88 12.29 -6.49
CA ASP A 183 1.72 12.82 -7.83
C ASP A 183 1.14 14.25 -7.80
N SER A 184 1.66 15.11 -8.67
CA SER A 184 1.31 16.53 -8.70
C SER A 184 -0.17 16.80 -8.98
N SER A 185 -0.83 15.98 -9.79
CA SER A 185 -2.24 16.19 -10.12
C SER A 185 -3.15 15.94 -8.91
N TYR A 186 -2.88 14.86 -8.17
CA TYR A 186 -3.61 14.52 -6.96
C TYR A 186 -3.25 15.46 -5.79
N MET A 187 -2.02 15.96 -5.72
CA MET A 187 -1.63 16.96 -4.73
C MET A 187 -2.30 18.33 -4.96
N ASN A 188 -2.48 18.73 -6.22
CA ASN A 188 -3.26 19.92 -6.55
C ASN A 188 -4.72 19.75 -6.15
N LEU A 189 -5.34 18.61 -6.49
CA LEU A 189 -6.71 18.31 -6.05
C LEU A 189 -6.86 18.34 -4.52
N LEU A 190 -5.89 17.78 -3.79
CA LEU A 190 -5.88 17.81 -2.32
C LEU A 190 -5.81 19.25 -1.80
N ARG A 191 -4.97 20.11 -2.39
CA ARG A 191 -4.88 21.53 -2.02
C ARG A 191 -6.22 22.23 -2.25
N ASP A 192 -6.80 22.07 -3.44
CA ASP A 192 -8.05 22.73 -3.81
C ASP A 192 -9.21 22.29 -2.89
N LEU A 193 -9.25 21.01 -2.49
CA LEU A 193 -10.23 20.51 -1.51
C LEU A 193 -10.04 21.12 -0.12
N ARG A 194 -8.79 21.29 0.32
CA ARG A 194 -8.50 21.91 1.63
C ARG A 194 -8.91 23.37 1.66
N GLU A 195 -8.60 24.12 0.61
CA GLU A 195 -8.99 25.53 0.48
C GLU A 195 -10.52 25.69 0.53
N LEU A 196 -11.27 24.81 -0.15
CA LEU A 196 -12.73 24.80 -0.08
C LEU A 196 -13.24 24.53 1.34
N ILE A 197 -12.71 23.51 2.02
CA ILE A 197 -13.10 23.16 3.39
C ILE A 197 -12.83 24.31 4.34
N GLU A 198 -11.65 24.91 4.29
CA GLU A 198 -11.25 26.05 5.12
C GLU A 198 -12.23 27.23 4.91
N SER A 199 -12.54 27.57 3.64
CA SER A 199 -13.47 28.65 3.32
C SER A 199 -14.90 28.46 3.84
N TRP A 200 -15.35 27.22 4.01
CA TRP A 200 -16.69 26.90 4.52
C TRP A 200 -16.74 26.85 6.05
N LEU A 201 -15.63 26.54 6.71
CA LEU A 201 -15.54 26.55 8.16
C LEU A 201 -15.45 27.97 8.73
N GLU A 202 -15.00 28.94 7.93
CA GLU A 202 -14.94 30.36 8.29
C GLU A 202 -16.31 31.10 8.19
N GLN A 203 -17.35 30.45 7.66
CA GLN A 203 -18.70 31.02 7.40
C GLN A 203 -19.77 30.58 8.41
#